data_AF-A0A380BFL3-F1
#
_entry.id   AF-A0A380BFL3-F1
#
_cell.length_a   1.000
_cell.length_b   1.000
_cell.length_c   1.000
_cell.angle_alpha   90.00
_cell.angle_beta   90.00
_cell.angle_gamma   90.00
#
_symmetry.space_group_name_H-M   'P 1'
#
loop_
_entity.id
_entity.type
_entity.pdbx_description
1 polymer ?
#
loop_
_entity_poly.entity_id
_entity_poly.type
_entity_poly.pdbx_seq_one_letter_code
_entity_poly.pdbx_strand_id
1 'polypeptide(L)'
;MKKYMLMLVLSCVIILSGCTFGSTIEEDLSKVLSEMHEAEKTYRDGQKDLTEIEQTEQNLFNKTMELSQEEHEQLKDNIADMKELLEKRTIHIEEETKSMENAKKLVSDIEKIEKEAEGDTKAEVVKLKNAINDRYQTHTIFVNQYEELTKLQGELYEMLLVEDIDLTKLEKQVEELNAQNDEVTTAIKEFNEATNSLNEIKDETFDYFKKNNSK
;
A
#
# COMPACT_ATOMS: atom_id res chain seq x y z
N MET A 1 -48.90 68.79 -14.05
CA MET A 1 -48.96 67.62 -14.97
C MET A 1 -47.55 67.06 -15.11
N LYS A 2 -47.34 65.84 -14.60
CA LYS A 2 -46.02 65.21 -14.44
C LYS A 2 -45.46 64.86 -15.82
N LYS A 3 -44.28 65.40 -16.17
CA LYS A 3 -43.49 64.94 -17.32
C LYS A 3 -42.68 63.74 -16.87
N TYR A 4 -43.02 62.56 -17.40
CA TYR A 4 -42.28 61.33 -17.19
C TYR A 4 -40.90 61.49 -17.81
N MET A 5 -39.87 61.54 -16.97
CA MET A 5 -38.49 61.39 -17.40
C MET A 5 -38.26 59.90 -17.63
N LEU A 6 -38.18 59.51 -18.90
CA LEU A 6 -37.80 58.17 -19.30
C LEU A 6 -36.31 58.00 -18.94
N MET A 7 -36.02 57.41 -17.79
CA MET A 7 -34.67 57.01 -17.41
C MET A 7 -34.34 55.76 -18.23
N LEU A 8 -33.53 55.94 -19.28
CA LEU A 8 -32.99 54.83 -20.05
C LEU A 8 -31.93 54.13 -19.20
N VAL A 9 -32.37 53.15 -18.40
CA VAL A 9 -31.47 52.23 -17.71
C VAL A 9 -30.87 51.33 -18.78
N LEU A 10 -29.61 51.59 -19.13
CA LEU A 10 -28.80 50.67 -19.91
C LEU A 10 -28.54 49.45 -19.03
N SER A 11 -29.40 48.45 -19.17
CA SER A 11 -29.21 47.14 -18.56
C SER A 11 -28.04 46.46 -19.27
N CYS A 12 -26.83 46.62 -18.71
CA CYS A 12 -25.75 45.69 -18.98
C CYS A 12 -26.09 44.37 -18.30
N VAL A 13 -26.76 43.47 -19.03
CA VAL A 13 -26.76 42.05 -18.66
C VAL A 13 -25.36 41.54 -18.97
N ILE A 14 -24.47 41.62 -17.98
CA ILE A 14 -23.24 40.84 -18.00
C ILE A 14 -23.69 39.41 -17.74
N ILE A 15 -23.88 38.63 -18.81
CA ILE A 15 -23.96 37.18 -18.68
C ILE A 15 -22.53 36.71 -18.41
N LEU A 16 -22.10 36.77 -17.15
CA LEU A 16 -20.98 35.98 -16.66
C LEU A 16 -21.39 34.51 -16.75
N SER A 17 -21.27 33.93 -17.94
CA SER A 17 -21.28 32.49 -18.15
C SER A 17 -19.89 31.95 -17.83
N GLY A 18 -19.50 32.11 -16.57
CA GLY A 18 -18.18 31.78 -16.04
C GLY A 18 -18.29 31.17 -14.65
N CYS A 19 -19.24 30.26 -14.45
CA CYS A 19 -19.19 29.24 -13.41
C CYS A 19 -19.64 27.95 -14.08
N THR A 20 -18.70 27.10 -14.51
CA THR A 20 -18.96 25.67 -14.64
C THR A 20 -19.45 25.21 -13.28
N PHE A 21 -20.74 24.86 -13.19
CA PHE A 21 -21.37 24.39 -11.97
C PHE A 21 -20.99 22.90 -11.82
N GLY A 22 -19.83 22.62 -11.22
CA GLY A 22 -19.28 21.27 -10.99
C GLY A 22 -17.79 21.33 -10.66
N SER A 23 -17.29 20.36 -9.88
CA SER A 23 -15.85 20.17 -9.67
C SER A 23 -15.18 19.79 -11.00
N THR A 24 -13.91 20.13 -11.15
CA THR A 24 -13.11 19.71 -12.30
C THR A 24 -12.60 18.27 -12.11
N ILE A 25 -12.29 17.58 -13.22
CA ILE A 25 -11.64 16.26 -13.17
C ILE A 25 -10.37 16.30 -12.29
N GLU A 26 -9.57 17.36 -12.39
CA GLU A 26 -8.37 17.55 -11.54
C GLU A 26 -8.73 17.59 -10.04
N GLU A 27 -9.73 18.36 -9.65
CA GLU A 27 -10.18 18.48 -8.26
C GLU A 27 -10.74 17.16 -7.72
N ASP A 28 -11.54 16.44 -8.52
CA ASP A 28 -12.12 15.16 -8.12
C ASP A 28 -11.05 14.09 -7.94
N LEU A 29 -10.07 14.02 -8.85
CA LEU A 29 -8.92 13.12 -8.70
C LEU A 29 -8.08 13.48 -7.48
N SER A 30 -7.78 14.76 -7.27
CA SER A 30 -7.02 15.20 -6.09
C SER A 30 -7.72 14.80 -4.80
N LYS A 31 -9.05 14.91 -4.76
CA LYS A 31 -9.85 14.50 -3.61
C LYS A 31 -9.75 13.00 -3.37
N VAL A 32 -10.03 12.17 -4.37
CA VAL A 32 -10.01 10.71 -4.22
C VAL A 32 -8.61 10.21 -3.85
N LEU A 33 -7.55 10.76 -4.44
CA LEU A 33 -6.17 10.41 -4.08
C LEU A 33 -5.82 10.81 -2.63
N SER A 34 -6.34 11.94 -2.15
CA SER A 34 -6.17 12.32 -0.74
C SER A 34 -6.93 11.38 0.20
N GLU A 35 -8.14 10.95 -0.19
CA GLU A 35 -8.93 9.98 0.58
C GLU A 35 -8.26 8.59 0.60
N MET A 36 -7.70 8.15 -0.53
CA MET A 36 -6.87 6.93 -0.61
C MET A 36 -5.64 7.06 0.29
N HIS A 37 -4.93 8.19 0.23
CA HIS A 37 -3.79 8.43 1.10
C HIS A 37 -4.21 8.32 2.57
N GLU A 38 -5.28 8.96 3.01
CA GLU A 38 -5.73 8.84 4.40
C GLU A 38 -6.15 7.40 4.76
N ALA A 39 -6.83 6.68 3.87
CA ALA A 39 -7.23 5.30 4.09
C ALA A 39 -6.04 4.33 4.26
N GLU A 40 -4.88 4.66 3.69
CA GLU A 40 -3.62 3.91 3.80
C GLU A 40 -2.74 4.30 5.02
N LYS A 41 -3.25 5.14 5.92
CA LYS A 41 -2.45 5.66 7.04
C LYS A 41 -1.90 4.57 7.95
N THR A 42 -2.68 3.54 8.27
CA THR A 42 -2.22 2.41 9.10
C THR A 42 -1.06 1.68 8.44
N TYR A 43 -1.17 1.39 7.14
CA TYR A 43 -0.07 0.80 6.37
C TYR A 43 1.20 1.67 6.46
N ARG A 44 1.10 2.97 6.16
CA ARG A 44 2.28 3.84 6.13
C ARG A 44 2.94 4.04 7.49
N ASP A 45 2.14 4.21 8.54
CA ASP A 45 2.66 4.50 9.88
C ASP A 45 3.22 3.24 10.54
N GLY A 46 2.67 2.07 10.21
CA GLY A 46 3.06 0.78 10.79
C GLY A 46 4.42 0.26 10.32
N GLN A 47 4.92 0.67 9.14
CA GLN A 47 6.14 0.08 8.55
C GLN A 47 7.36 0.12 9.48
N LYS A 48 7.47 1.16 10.30
CA LYS A 48 8.57 1.30 11.28
C LYS A 48 8.47 0.25 12.39
N ASP A 49 7.27 0.03 12.91
CA ASP A 49 7.02 -0.94 13.97
C ASP A 49 7.22 -2.37 13.44
N LEU A 50 6.75 -2.66 12.22
CA LEU A 50 7.00 -3.92 11.53
C LEU A 50 8.50 -4.22 11.41
N THR A 51 9.28 -3.25 10.93
CA THR A 51 10.74 -3.38 10.79
C THR A 51 11.42 -3.64 12.14
N GLU A 52 10.96 -3.01 13.22
CA GLU A 52 11.51 -3.22 14.56
C GLU A 52 11.19 -4.62 15.12
N ILE A 53 9.98 -5.14 14.85
CA ILE A 53 9.59 -6.51 15.20
C ILE A 53 10.49 -7.50 14.47
N GLU A 54 10.65 -7.35 13.15
CA GLU A 54 11.49 -8.21 12.31
C GLU A 54 12.96 -8.21 12.77
N GLN A 55 13.50 -7.02 13.04
CA GLN A 55 14.87 -6.89 13.51
C GLN A 55 15.08 -7.53 14.89
N THR A 56 14.08 -7.44 15.76
CA THR A 56 14.09 -8.08 17.09
C THR A 56 14.04 -9.60 16.95
N GLU A 57 13.15 -10.11 16.10
CA GLU A 57 13.02 -11.54 15.80
C GLU A 57 14.32 -12.11 15.23
N GLN A 58 14.92 -11.45 14.24
CA GLN A 58 16.18 -11.87 13.64
C GLN A 58 17.35 -11.89 14.64
N ASN A 59 17.42 -10.88 15.52
CA ASN A 59 18.45 -10.83 16.56
C ASN A 59 18.27 -11.96 17.57
N LEU A 60 17.04 -12.29 17.94
CA LEU A 60 16.73 -13.39 18.83
C LEU A 60 17.04 -14.74 18.18
N PHE A 61 16.71 -14.91 16.89
CA PHE A 61 17.08 -16.08 16.11
C PHE A 61 18.59 -16.32 16.12
N ASN A 62 19.38 -15.29 15.80
CA ASN A 62 20.84 -15.39 15.79
C ASN A 62 21.41 -15.82 17.15
N LYS A 63 20.92 -15.23 18.25
CA LYS A 63 21.30 -15.64 19.62
C LYS A 63 20.91 -17.08 19.93
N THR A 64 19.76 -17.51 19.43
CA THR A 64 19.26 -18.87 19.65
C THR A 64 20.13 -19.91 18.96
N MET A 65 20.67 -19.59 17.77
CA MET A 65 21.58 -20.47 17.03
C MET A 65 22.99 -20.56 17.65
N GLU A 66 23.34 -19.65 18.56
CA GLU A 66 24.61 -19.70 19.31
C GLU A 66 24.53 -20.60 20.56
N LEU A 67 23.31 -21.00 20.97
CA LEU A 67 23.11 -21.84 22.15
C LEU A 67 23.65 -23.26 21.93
N SER A 68 24.24 -23.79 22.99
CA SER A 68 24.66 -25.19 23.05
C SER A 68 23.51 -26.11 23.47
N GLN A 69 23.70 -27.42 23.27
CA GLN A 69 22.73 -28.45 23.68
C GLN A 69 22.46 -28.47 25.19
N GLU A 70 23.37 -27.93 26.02
CA GLU A 70 23.19 -27.85 27.47
C GLU A 70 22.24 -26.71 27.90
N GLU A 71 21.93 -25.79 26.98
CA GLU A 71 21.09 -24.60 27.20
C GLU A 71 19.65 -24.82 26.70
N HIS A 72 19.15 -26.06 26.75
CA HIS A 72 17.86 -26.45 26.19
C HIS A 72 16.66 -25.66 26.74
N GLU A 73 16.65 -25.28 28.02
CA GLU A 73 15.57 -24.44 28.56
C GLU A 73 15.61 -23.02 27.98
N GLN A 74 16.81 -22.46 27.78
CA GLN A 74 16.96 -21.15 27.14
C GLN A 74 16.59 -21.19 25.64
N LEU A 75 16.85 -22.31 24.96
CA LEU A 75 16.37 -22.56 23.60
C LEU A 75 14.85 -22.50 23.53
N LYS A 76 14.14 -23.18 24.46
CA LYS A 76 12.67 -23.17 24.51
C LYS A 76 12.12 -21.77 24.76
N ASP A 77 12.69 -21.04 25.72
CA ASP A 77 12.27 -19.67 26.04
C ASP A 77 12.45 -18.74 24.82
N ASN A 78 13.62 -18.79 24.18
CA ASN A 78 13.85 -17.98 22.98
C ASN A 78 12.89 -18.35 21.84
N ILE A 79 12.58 -19.63 21.64
CA ILE A 79 11.62 -20.07 20.61
C ILE A 79 10.20 -19.58 20.92
N ALA A 80 9.79 -19.61 22.19
CA ALA A 80 8.50 -19.06 22.60
C ALA A 80 8.42 -17.55 22.29
N ASP A 81 9.47 -16.80 22.63
CA ASP A 81 9.57 -15.36 22.34
C ASP A 81 9.57 -15.08 20.82
N MET A 82 10.27 -15.89 20.01
CA MET A 82 10.23 -15.77 18.54
C MET A 82 8.84 -16.03 17.97
N LYS A 83 8.11 -17.01 18.50
CA LYS A 83 6.71 -17.27 18.10
C LYS A 83 5.78 -16.11 18.44
N GLU A 84 5.97 -15.48 19.60
CA GLU A 84 5.20 -14.27 19.97
C GLU A 84 5.50 -13.10 19.03
N LEU A 85 6.76 -12.91 18.64
CA LEU A 85 7.14 -11.88 17.65
C LEU A 85 6.56 -12.18 16.27
N LEU A 86 6.58 -13.43 15.83
CA LEU A 86 5.96 -13.89 14.58
C LEU A 86 4.44 -13.64 14.56
N GLU A 87 3.76 -13.89 15.67
CA GLU A 87 2.33 -13.59 15.82
C GLU A 87 2.06 -12.08 15.74
N LYS A 88 2.83 -11.26 16.47
CA LYS A 88 2.73 -9.79 16.40
C LYS A 88 2.92 -9.27 14.99
N ARG A 89 3.93 -9.79 14.30
CA ARG A 89 4.25 -9.46 12.91
C ARG A 89 3.11 -9.81 11.95
N THR A 90 2.50 -10.97 12.13
CA THR A 90 1.35 -11.43 11.34
C THR A 90 0.13 -10.53 11.55
N ILE A 91 -0.21 -10.22 12.81
CA ILE A 91 -1.31 -9.30 13.15
C ILE A 91 -1.09 -7.93 12.51
N HIS A 92 0.15 -7.44 12.57
CA HIS A 92 0.51 -6.15 11.97
C HIS A 92 0.26 -6.13 10.46
N ILE A 93 0.76 -7.12 9.72
CA ILE A 93 0.52 -7.26 8.27
C ILE A 93 -0.97 -7.36 7.93
N GLU A 94 -1.78 -8.04 8.76
CA GLU A 94 -3.23 -8.10 8.56
C GLU A 94 -3.89 -6.71 8.68
N GLU A 95 -3.47 -5.90 9.66
CA GLU A 95 -4.00 -4.55 9.87
C GLU A 95 -3.62 -3.61 8.72
N GLU A 96 -2.37 -3.67 8.27
CA GLU A 96 -1.90 -2.95 7.09
C GLU A 96 -2.66 -3.37 5.82
N THR A 97 -2.87 -4.67 5.63
CA THR A 97 -3.60 -5.24 4.50
C THR A 97 -5.04 -4.72 4.46
N LYS A 98 -5.74 -4.71 5.61
CA LYS A 98 -7.10 -4.14 5.72
C LYS A 98 -7.13 -2.66 5.33
N SER A 99 -6.12 -1.88 5.72
CA SER A 99 -5.98 -0.47 5.34
C SER A 99 -5.80 -0.31 3.83
N MET A 100 -4.92 -1.10 3.21
CA MET A 100 -4.68 -1.10 1.77
C MET A 100 -5.92 -1.56 0.97
N GLU A 101 -6.64 -2.58 1.43
CA GLU A 101 -7.90 -3.02 0.81
C GLU A 101 -9.00 -1.96 0.89
N ASN A 102 -9.08 -1.23 2.00
CA ASN A 102 -10.05 -0.14 2.14
C ASN A 102 -9.75 1.00 1.17
N ALA A 103 -8.47 1.37 1.00
CA ALA A 103 -8.07 2.35 0.03
C ALA A 103 -8.34 1.89 -1.43
N LYS A 104 -8.06 0.61 -1.73
CA LYS A 104 -8.34 0.00 -3.05
C LYS A 104 -9.80 0.12 -3.47
N LYS A 105 -10.76 0.09 -2.54
CA LYS A 105 -12.20 0.25 -2.86
C LYS A 105 -12.51 1.61 -3.52
N LEU A 106 -11.71 2.64 -3.24
CA LEU A 106 -11.86 3.99 -3.81
C LEU A 106 -11.44 4.05 -5.29
N VAL A 107 -10.84 2.99 -5.86
CA VAL A 107 -10.59 2.91 -7.32
C VAL A 107 -11.91 3.06 -8.09
N SER A 108 -13.03 2.58 -7.52
CA SER A 108 -14.35 2.74 -8.12
C SER A 108 -14.79 4.21 -8.29
N ASP A 109 -14.25 5.14 -7.50
CA ASP A 109 -14.51 6.57 -7.67
C ASP A 109 -13.66 7.15 -8.81
N ILE A 110 -12.42 6.67 -8.98
CA ILE A 110 -11.59 6.99 -10.15
C ILE A 110 -12.25 6.49 -11.45
N GLU A 111 -12.88 5.32 -11.43
CA GLU A 111 -13.66 4.81 -12.57
C GLU A 111 -14.89 5.66 -12.91
N LYS A 112 -15.49 6.35 -11.93
CA LYS A 112 -16.58 7.31 -12.20
C LYS A 112 -16.02 8.56 -12.88
N ILE A 113 -14.92 9.10 -12.35
CA ILE A 113 -14.22 10.25 -12.93
C ILE A 113 -13.77 9.94 -14.38
N GLU A 114 -13.25 8.74 -14.63
CA GLU A 114 -12.86 8.29 -15.96
C GLU A 114 -14.03 8.29 -16.97
N LYS A 115 -15.26 7.99 -16.53
CA LYS A 115 -16.45 8.01 -17.40
C LYS A 115 -16.85 9.42 -17.80
N GLU A 116 -16.55 10.41 -16.97
CA GLU A 116 -16.84 11.83 -17.20
C GLU A 116 -15.73 12.53 -17.98
N ALA A 117 -14.50 11.99 -17.96
CA ALA A 117 -13.39 12.49 -18.74
C ALA A 117 -13.47 12.13 -20.23
N GLU A 118 -13.00 13.06 -21.08
CA GLU A 118 -12.95 12.91 -22.54
C GLU A 118 -11.55 13.18 -23.10
N GLY A 119 -11.29 12.69 -24.32
CA GLY A 119 -10.05 12.95 -25.06
C GLY A 119 -8.77 12.61 -24.29
N ASP A 120 -7.78 13.48 -24.39
CA ASP A 120 -6.47 13.31 -23.74
C ASP A 120 -6.58 13.30 -22.20
N THR A 121 -7.52 14.05 -21.62
CA THR A 121 -7.80 14.02 -20.17
C THR A 121 -8.20 12.61 -19.73
N LYS A 122 -9.06 11.92 -20.49
CA LYS A 122 -9.43 10.53 -20.20
C LYS A 122 -8.22 9.60 -20.22
N ALA A 123 -7.30 9.79 -21.18
CA ALA A 123 -6.10 8.96 -21.29
C ALA A 123 -5.21 9.08 -20.04
N GLU A 124 -5.03 10.29 -19.51
CA GLU A 124 -4.28 10.50 -18.26
C GLU A 124 -4.97 9.84 -17.05
N VAL A 125 -6.29 9.97 -16.92
CA VAL A 125 -7.04 9.30 -15.83
C VAL A 125 -6.90 7.78 -15.91
N VAL A 126 -7.01 7.19 -17.11
CA VAL A 126 -6.83 5.75 -17.32
C VAL A 126 -5.42 5.31 -16.94
N LYS A 127 -4.40 6.07 -17.36
CA LYS A 127 -2.99 5.78 -17.06
C LYS A 127 -2.75 5.76 -15.55
N LEU A 128 -3.21 6.78 -14.83
CA LEU A 128 -3.11 6.85 -13.38
C LEU A 128 -3.88 5.72 -12.68
N LYS A 129 -5.11 5.45 -13.10
CA LYS A 129 -5.92 4.34 -12.56
C LYS A 129 -5.20 2.99 -12.70
N ASN A 130 -4.58 2.74 -13.85
CA ASN A 130 -3.85 1.49 -14.08
C ASN A 130 -2.64 1.37 -13.16
N ALA A 131 -1.89 2.45 -12.94
CA ALA A 131 -0.76 2.45 -11.99
C ALA A 131 -1.20 2.20 -10.55
N ILE A 132 -2.36 2.76 -10.14
CA ILE A 132 -2.96 2.50 -8.82
C ILE A 132 -3.32 1.02 -8.67
N ASN A 133 -3.97 0.44 -9.68
CA ASN A 133 -4.35 -0.97 -9.68
C ASN A 133 -3.13 -1.89 -9.61
N ASP A 134 -2.07 -1.57 -10.36
CA ASP A 134 -0.82 -2.33 -10.37
C ASP A 134 -0.14 -2.32 -9.00
N ARG A 135 -0.08 -1.16 -8.33
CA ARG A 135 0.41 -1.06 -6.94
C ARG A 135 -0.40 -1.92 -5.97
N TYR A 136 -1.72 -1.91 -6.05
CA TYR A 136 -2.53 -2.74 -5.15
C TYR A 136 -2.43 -4.23 -5.48
N GLN A 137 -2.21 -4.59 -6.74
CA GLN A 137 -2.00 -5.98 -7.13
C GLN A 137 -0.66 -6.51 -6.62
N THR A 138 0.42 -5.75 -6.81
CA THR A 138 1.76 -6.09 -6.29
C THR A 138 1.78 -6.15 -4.77
N HIS A 139 1.02 -5.28 -4.08
CA HIS A 139 0.81 -5.41 -2.62
C HIS A 139 0.17 -6.75 -2.23
N THR A 140 -0.90 -7.18 -2.93
CA THR A 140 -1.53 -8.48 -2.67
C THR A 140 -0.55 -9.64 -2.88
N ILE A 141 0.32 -9.57 -3.90
CA ILE A 141 1.36 -10.58 -4.14
C ILE A 141 2.33 -10.60 -2.96
N PHE A 142 2.84 -9.44 -2.54
CA PHE A 142 3.72 -9.30 -1.38
C PHE A 142 3.11 -9.96 -0.12
N VAL A 143 1.87 -9.62 0.24
CA VAL A 143 1.20 -10.16 1.43
C VAL A 143 1.11 -11.69 1.36
N ASN A 144 0.71 -12.25 0.21
CA ASN A 144 0.61 -13.70 0.05
C ASN A 144 1.96 -14.40 0.23
N GLN A 145 3.04 -13.85 -0.33
CA GLN A 145 4.38 -14.43 -0.16
C GLN A 145 4.84 -14.32 1.30
N TYR A 146 4.49 -13.22 1.96
CA TYR A 146 4.84 -12.97 3.35
C TYR A 146 4.11 -13.93 4.30
N GLU A 147 2.83 -14.20 4.07
CA GLU A 147 2.04 -15.18 4.84
C GLU A 147 2.62 -16.60 4.72
N GLU A 148 3.07 -17.01 3.53
CA GLU A 148 3.73 -18.31 3.39
C GLU A 148 5.09 -18.34 4.10
N LEU A 149 5.85 -17.24 4.07
CA LEU A 149 7.10 -17.11 4.82
C LEU A 149 6.87 -17.27 6.32
N THR A 150 5.89 -16.58 6.90
CA THR A 150 5.62 -16.67 8.34
C THR A 150 5.17 -18.07 8.75
N LYS A 151 4.42 -18.78 7.90
CA LYS A 151 4.07 -20.19 8.11
C LYS A 151 5.31 -21.10 8.13
N LEU A 152 6.21 -20.98 7.15
CA LEU A 152 7.44 -21.76 7.10
C LEU A 152 8.37 -21.47 8.30
N GLN A 153 8.42 -20.22 8.77
CA GLN A 153 9.15 -19.84 9.99
C GLN A 153 8.54 -20.48 11.24
N GLY A 154 7.22 -20.47 11.37
CA GLY A 154 6.53 -21.14 12.47
C GLY A 154 6.84 -22.64 12.51
N GLU A 155 6.82 -23.31 11.35
CA GLU A 155 7.19 -24.72 11.24
C GLU A 155 8.66 -24.97 11.63
N LEU A 156 9.59 -24.11 11.21
CA LEU A 156 10.99 -24.19 11.64
C LEU A 156 11.11 -24.06 13.16
N TYR A 157 10.40 -23.13 13.78
CA TYR A 157 10.41 -22.95 15.24
C TYR A 157 9.88 -24.17 15.98
N GLU A 158 8.86 -24.86 15.47
CA GLU A 158 8.40 -26.13 16.05
C GLU A 158 9.43 -27.24 15.90
N MET A 159 10.10 -27.31 14.75
CA MET A 159 11.16 -28.29 14.51
C MET A 159 12.33 -28.13 15.48
N LEU A 160 12.75 -26.89 15.76
CA LEU A 160 13.86 -26.61 16.68
C LEU A 160 13.60 -27.04 18.15
N LEU A 161 12.35 -27.34 18.52
CA LEU A 161 11.99 -27.86 19.85
C LEU A 161 12.08 -29.39 19.95
N VAL A 162 12.32 -30.09 18.84
CA VAL A 162 12.39 -31.55 18.81
C VAL A 162 13.81 -32.01 19.17
N GLU A 163 13.96 -32.67 20.32
CA GLU A 163 15.27 -33.13 20.84
C GLU A 163 16.02 -34.03 19.84
N ASP A 164 15.32 -34.98 19.20
CA ASP A 164 15.88 -35.90 18.20
C ASP A 164 15.44 -35.51 16.77
N ILE A 165 15.74 -34.27 16.36
CA ILE A 165 15.37 -33.80 15.04
C ILE A 165 16.10 -34.55 13.92
N ASP A 166 15.35 -34.90 12.87
CA ASP A 166 15.89 -35.40 11.61
C ASP A 166 16.58 -34.26 10.85
N LEU A 167 17.92 -34.27 10.85
CA LEU A 167 18.74 -33.23 10.22
C LEU A 167 18.42 -33.04 8.72
N THR A 168 18.08 -34.11 8.01
CA THR A 168 17.71 -34.01 6.59
C THR A 168 16.39 -33.27 6.39
N LYS A 169 15.43 -33.43 7.31
CA LYS A 169 14.20 -32.64 7.29
C LYS A 169 14.46 -31.18 7.64
N LEU A 170 15.32 -30.93 8.62
CA LEU A 170 15.69 -29.57 9.01
C LEU A 170 16.37 -28.83 7.86
N GLU A 171 17.32 -29.46 7.18
CA GLU A 171 17.99 -28.89 6.00
C GLU A 171 16.97 -28.52 4.91
N LYS A 172 16.03 -29.43 4.61
CA LYS A 172 14.96 -29.16 3.63
C LYS A 172 14.06 -27.99 4.04
N GLN A 173 13.67 -27.90 5.32
CA GLN A 173 12.87 -26.78 5.82
C GLN A 173 13.62 -25.45 5.67
N VAL A 174 14.92 -25.43 5.95
CA VAL A 174 15.77 -24.25 5.80
C VAL A 174 15.90 -23.84 4.33
N GLU A 175 16.06 -24.81 3.42
CA GLU A 175 16.07 -24.54 1.96
C GLU A 175 14.74 -23.93 1.49
N GLU A 176 13.60 -24.48 1.91
CA GLU A 176 12.27 -23.97 1.58
C GLU A 176 12.05 -22.56 2.15
N LEU A 177 12.46 -22.33 3.41
CA LEU A 177 12.39 -21.03 4.05
C LEU A 177 13.23 -19.97 3.31
N ASN A 178 14.46 -20.31 2.92
CA ASN A 178 15.35 -19.41 2.18
C ASN A 178 14.78 -19.07 0.81
N ALA A 179 14.25 -20.06 0.09
CA ALA A 179 13.61 -19.84 -1.20
C ALA A 179 12.38 -18.91 -1.06
N GLN A 180 11.55 -19.12 -0.04
CA GLN A 180 10.40 -18.26 0.23
C GLN A 180 10.82 -16.83 0.61
N ASN A 181 11.93 -16.68 1.33
CA ASN A 181 12.49 -15.36 1.66
C ASN A 181 12.94 -14.58 0.41
N ASP A 182 13.50 -15.28 -0.59
CA ASP A 182 13.85 -14.68 -1.89
C ASP A 182 12.59 -14.24 -2.67
N GLU A 183 11.51 -15.01 -2.62
CA GLU A 183 10.21 -14.65 -3.21
C GLU A 183 9.61 -13.40 -2.54
N VAL A 184 9.64 -13.33 -1.20
CA VAL A 184 9.20 -12.14 -0.45
C VAL A 184 10.04 -10.91 -0.84
N THR A 185 11.36 -11.06 -0.89
CA THR A 185 12.28 -9.98 -1.28
C THR A 185 11.98 -9.47 -2.69
N THR A 186 11.68 -10.38 -3.61
CA THR A 186 11.31 -10.04 -4.99
C THR A 186 9.96 -9.31 -5.03
N ALA A 187 8.95 -9.81 -4.32
CA ALA A 187 7.63 -9.18 -4.27
C ALA A 187 7.67 -7.78 -3.64
N ILE A 188 8.49 -7.57 -2.60
CA ILE A 188 8.72 -6.24 -2.00
C ILE A 188 9.32 -5.29 -3.03
N LYS A 189 10.30 -5.75 -3.81
CA LYS A 189 10.91 -4.95 -4.86
C LYS A 189 9.88 -4.55 -5.93
N GLU A 190 9.07 -5.48 -6.41
CA GLU A 190 8.02 -5.21 -7.39
C GLU A 190 6.98 -4.21 -6.86
N PHE A 191 6.55 -4.36 -5.61
CA PHE A 191 5.62 -3.42 -4.97
C PHE A 191 6.22 -2.01 -4.81
N ASN A 192 7.50 -1.92 -4.47
CA ASN A 192 8.22 -0.64 -4.40
C ASN A 192 8.36 0.02 -5.79
N GLU A 193 8.67 -0.77 -6.82
CA GLU A 193 8.73 -0.29 -8.21
C GLU A 193 7.36 0.22 -8.69
N ALA A 194 6.28 -0.52 -8.43
CA ALA A 194 4.91 -0.08 -8.74
C ALA A 194 4.53 1.19 -7.96
N THR A 195 4.94 1.32 -6.70
CA THR A 195 4.71 2.52 -5.89
C THR A 195 5.46 3.74 -6.44
N ASN A 196 6.71 3.57 -6.87
CA ASN A 196 7.47 4.64 -7.51
C ASN A 196 6.86 5.04 -8.85
N SER A 197 6.50 4.07 -9.69
CA SER A 197 5.83 4.32 -10.97
C SER A 197 4.51 5.07 -10.79
N LEU A 198 3.71 4.70 -9.79
CA LEU A 198 2.49 5.44 -9.44
C LEU A 198 2.80 6.91 -9.09
N ASN A 199 3.83 7.16 -8.29
CA ASN A 199 4.20 8.53 -7.92
C ASN A 199 4.60 9.37 -9.14
N GLU A 200 5.41 8.81 -10.04
CA GLU A 200 5.80 9.48 -11.28
C GLU A 200 4.59 9.78 -12.17
N ILE A 201 3.72 8.79 -12.40
CA ILE A 201 2.52 8.92 -13.23
C ILE A 201 1.55 9.94 -12.64
N LYS A 202 1.39 9.95 -11.31
CA LYS A 202 0.58 10.95 -10.61
C LYS A 202 1.12 12.36 -10.90
N ASP A 203 2.41 12.58 -10.72
CA ASP A 203 3.02 13.89 -10.95
C ASP A 203 2.87 14.34 -12.41
N GLU A 204 3.10 13.43 -13.37
CA GLU A 204 2.87 13.68 -14.81
C GLU A 204 1.41 14.05 -15.12
N THR A 205 0.46 13.33 -14.53
CA THR A 205 -0.99 13.55 -14.71
C THR A 205 -1.39 14.95 -14.24
N PHE A 206 -0.94 15.37 -13.04
CA PHE A 206 -1.25 16.70 -12.52
C PHE A 206 -0.51 17.81 -13.26
N ASP A 207 0.69 17.56 -13.77
CA ASP A 207 1.38 18.52 -14.62
C ASP A 207 0.70 18.69 -15.99
N TYR A 208 0.09 17.63 -16.53
CA TYR A 208 -0.80 17.73 -17.69
C TYR A 208 -2.01 18.63 -17.39
N PHE A 209 -2.70 18.44 -16.25
CA PHE A 209 -3.86 19.27 -15.89
C PHE A 209 -3.49 20.75 -15.74
N LYS A 210 -2.42 21.08 -15.00
CA LYS A 210 -1.95 22.47 -14.85
C LYS A 210 -1.67 23.15 -16.19
N LYS A 211 -1.04 22.45 -17.14
CA LYS A 211 -0.70 22.99 -18.47
C LYS A 211 -1.93 23.25 -19.34
N ASN A 212 -2.97 22.45 -19.19
CA ASN A 212 -4.17 22.51 -20.03
C ASN A 212 -5.33 23.29 -19.39
N ASN A 213 -5.32 23.50 -18.08
CA ASN A 213 -6.23 24.42 -17.37
C ASN A 213 -5.77 25.89 -17.41
N SER A 214 -4.53 26.16 -17.84
CA SER A 214 -3.95 27.51 -17.99
C SER A 214 -4.15 28.13 -19.39
N LYS A 215 -4.95 27.50 -20.27
CA LYS A 215 -5.26 27.95 -21.63
C LYS A 215 -6.74 28.30 -21.76
#